data_AF-A0A8A7KAN3-F1
#
_entry.id   AF-A0A8A7KAN3-F1
#
_cell.length_a   1.000
_cell.length_b   1.000
_cell.length_c   1.000
_cell.angle_alpha   90.00
_cell.angle_beta   90.00
_cell.angle_gamma   90.00
#
_symmetry.space_group_name_H-M   'P 1'
#
loop_
_entity.id
_entity.type
_entity.pdbx_description
1 polymer ?
#
loop_
_entity_poly.entity_id
_entity_poly.type
_entity_poly.pdbx_seq_one_letter_code
_entity_poly.pdbx_strand_id
1 'polypeptide(L)' 'MKDAPIVILDEMTSNVDPLNEKKIQEAMSNLAVEKTVIVIAHHLKTIRNADKIIVFNC' A
#
# COMPACT_ATOMS: atom_id res chain seq x y z
N MET A 1 13.61 9.65 -9.27
CA MET A 1 12.97 8.63 -8.39
C MET A 1 14.06 7.67 -7.95
N LYS A 2 14.16 7.35 -6.66
CA LYS A 2 15.14 6.35 -6.17
C LYS A 2 14.67 4.98 -6.65
N ASP A 3 15.51 4.28 -7.40
CA ASP A 3 15.22 2.92 -7.83
C ASP A 3 15.50 1.93 -6.68
N ALA A 4 14.67 2.00 -5.65
CA ALA A 4 14.73 1.07 -4.53
C ALA A 4 13.94 -0.20 -4.88
N PRO A 5 14.50 -1.41 -4.65
CA PRO A 5 13.80 -2.67 -4.88
C PRO A 5 12.73 -2.96 -3.81
N ILE A 6 12.84 -2.31 -2.64
CA ILE A 6 11.92 -2.41 -1.52
C ILE A 6 11.38 -1.03 -1.19
N VAL A 7 10.06 -0.92 -1.08
CA VAL A 7 9.35 0.30 -0.74
C VAL A 7 8.57 0.06 0.55
N ILE A 8 8.79 0.90 1.56
CA ILE A 8 8.05 0.89 2.82
C ILE A 8 7.17 2.13 2.85
N LEU A 9 5.87 1.93 3.06
CA LEU A 9 4.89 2.99 3.08
C LEU A 9 4.09 2.92 4.38
N ASP A 10 4.05 4.05 5.06
CA ASP A 10 3.11 4.27 6.17
C ASP A 10 1.81 4.85 5.58
N GLU A 11 0.66 4.44 6.09
CA GLU A 11 -0.61 4.67 5.41
C GLU A 11 -0.92 6.17 5.22
N MET A 12 -1.19 6.58 3.98
CA MET A 12 -1.47 7.98 3.61
C MET A 12 -2.94 8.20 3.20
N THR A 13 -3.88 7.35 3.64
CA THR A 13 -5.28 7.36 3.13
C THR A 13 -6.32 7.93 4.10
N SER A 14 -5.96 8.28 5.33
CA SER A 14 -6.93 8.69 6.36
C SER A 14 -7.70 9.99 6.05
N ASN A 15 -7.29 10.79 5.06
CA ASN A 15 -7.96 12.04 4.65
C ASN A 15 -8.22 12.16 3.14
N VAL A 16 -8.29 11.05 2.40
CA VAL A 16 -8.36 11.07 0.93
C VAL A 16 -9.77 10.72 0.42
N ASP A 17 -10.33 11.52 -0.49
CA ASP A 17 -11.64 11.25 -1.12
C ASP A 17 -11.66 9.91 -1.88
N PRO A 18 -12.81 9.23 -2.01
CA PRO A 18 -12.91 7.92 -2.68
C PRO A 18 -12.35 7.86 -4.10
N LEU A 19 -12.42 8.98 -4.85
CA LEU A 19 -11.85 9.07 -6.20
C LEU A 19 -10.32 9.06 -6.17
N ASN A 20 -9.73 9.73 -5.18
CA ASN A 20 -8.29 9.79 -5.00
C ASN A 20 -7.77 8.48 -4.37
N GLU A 21 -8.55 7.81 -3.52
CA GLU A 21 -8.22 6.45 -3.04
C GLU A 21 -7.99 5.49 -4.21
N LYS A 22 -8.89 5.50 -5.21
CA LYS A 22 -8.77 4.61 -6.37
C LYS A 22 -7.48 4.86 -7.15
N LYS A 23 -7.13 6.12 -7.38
CA LYS A 23 -5.88 6.49 -8.07
C LYS A 23 -4.64 6.06 -7.28
N ILE A 24 -4.67 6.22 -5.96
CA ILE A 24 -3.58 5.76 -5.08
C ILE A 24 -3.47 4.24 -5.16
N GLN A 25 -4.59 3.51 -5.11
CA GLN A 25 -4.56 2.06 -5.27
C GLN A 25 -3.99 1.61 -6.62
N GLU A 26 -4.38 2.25 -7.72
CA GLU A 26 -3.83 1.94 -9.05
C GLU A 26 -2.31 2.21 -9.11
N ALA A 27 -1.85 3.33 -8.56
CA ALA A 27 -0.42 3.65 -8.48
C ALA A 27 0.36 2.64 -7.62
N MET A 28 -0.22 2.22 -6.50
CA MET A 28 0.35 1.22 -5.60
C MET A 28 0.44 -0.16 -6.24
N SER A 29 -0.62 -0.59 -6.95
CA SER A 29 -0.63 -1.84 -7.72
C SER A 29 0.46 -1.82 -8.79
N ASN A 30 0.58 -0.73 -9.55
CA ASN A 30 1.63 -0.61 -10.57
C ASN A 30 3.05 -0.63 -9.95
N LEU A 31 3.22 -0.02 -8.78
CA LEU A 31 4.49 -0.04 -8.06
C LEU A 31 4.87 -1.45 -7.57
N ALA A 32 3.88 -2.22 -7.10
CA ALA A 32 4.08 -3.57 -6.59
C ALA A 32 4.42 -4.61 -7.68
N VAL A 33 4.13 -4.34 -8.96
CA VAL A 33 4.48 -5.25 -10.07
C VAL A 33 5.98 -5.46 -10.17
N GLU A 34 6.78 -4.42 -9.98
CA GLU A 34 8.24 -4.48 -10.17
C GLU A 34 9.02 -4.47 -8.84
N LYS A 35 8.35 -4.26 -7.70
CA LYS A 35 8.99 -3.97 -6.41
C LYS A 35 8.30 -4.67 -5.25
N THR A 36 9.07 -4.98 -4.22
CA THR A 36 8.50 -5.45 -2.95
C THR A 36 7.97 -4.25 -2.17
N VAL A 37 6.66 -4.24 -1.89
CA VAL A 37 6.01 -3.16 -1.15
C VAL A 37 5.58 -3.68 0.23
N ILE A 38 6.02 -3.01 1.28
CA ILE A 38 5.57 -3.23 2.66
C ILE A 38 4.74 -2.02 3.05
N VAL A 39 3.47 -2.24 3.35
CA VAL A 39 2.55 -1.17 3.77
C VAL A 39 2.02 -1.45 5.16
N ILE A 40 2.00 -0.43 6.00
CA ILE A 40 1.22 -0.44 7.23
C ILE A 40 -0.20 -0.04 6.82
N ALA A 41 -1.18 -0.92 7.01
CA ALA A 41 -2.56 -0.69 6.58
C ALA A 41 -3.51 -0.60 7.78
N HIS A 42 -4.33 0.45 7.84
CA HIS A 42 -5.48 0.58 8.73
C HIS A 42 -6.81 0.35 7.98
N HIS A 43 -6.81 0.37 6.63
CA HIS A 43 -8.01 0.11 5.81
C HIS A 43 -8.06 -1.31 5.24
N LEU A 44 -9.23 -1.95 5.35
CA LEU A 44 -9.47 -3.32 4.86
C LEU A 44 -9.26 -3.48 3.35
N LYS A 45 -9.50 -2.43 2.55
CA LYS A 45 -9.29 -2.46 1.10
C LYS A 45 -7.81 -2.69 0.74
N THR A 46 -6.89 -2.08 1.49
CA THR A 46 -5.44 -2.24 1.31
C THR A 46 -5.02 -3.65 1.72
N ILE A 47 -5.53 -4.13 2.85
CA ILE A 47 -5.28 -5.49 3.36
C ILE A 47 -5.75 -6.56 2.36
N ARG A 48 -6.93 -6.36 1.73
CA ARG A 48 -7.54 -7.33 0.81
C ARG A 48 -6.71 -7.63 -0.43
N ASN A 49 -5.90 -6.67 -0.87
CA ASN A 49 -5.09 -6.79 -2.08
C ASN A 49 -3.63 -7.16 -1.79
N ALA A 50 -3.29 -7.42 -0.52
CA ALA A 50 -1.93 -7.78 -0.13
C ALA A 50 -1.64 -9.26 -0.46
N ASP A 51 -0.46 -9.54 -1.01
CA ASP A 51 -0.01 -10.92 -1.24
C ASP A 51 0.23 -11.67 0.08
N LYS A 52 0.68 -10.95 1.11
CA LYS A 52 0.93 -11.47 2.46
C LYS A 52 0.49 -10.45 3.51
N ILE A 53 -0.11 -10.94 4.59
CA ILE A 53 -0.54 -10.14 5.73
C ILE A 53 0.24 -10.60 6.97
N ILE A 54 0.88 -9.64 7.64
CA ILE A 54 1.61 -9.87 8.89
C ILE A 54 0.91 -9.08 9.99
N VAL A 55 0.52 -9.76 11.06
CA VAL A 55 -0.12 -9.13 12.23
C VAL A 55 0.89 -9.17 13.38
N PHE A 56 1.12 -8.01 14.01
CA PHE A 56 1.91 -7.91 15.23
C PHE A 56 0.97 -7.99 16.43
N ASN A 57 1.17 -8.99 17.29
CA ASN A 57 0.48 -9.08 18.57
C ASN A 57 1.46 -8.65 19.65
N CYS A 58 1.03 -7.70 20.49
CA CYS A 58 1.76 -7.24 21.67
C CYS A 58 1.39 -8.07 22.89
#